data_AF-A0A841RFJ4-F1
#
_entry.id   AF-A0A841RFJ4-F1
#
_cell.length_a   1.000
_cell.length_b   1.000
_cell.length_c   1.000
_cell.angle_alpha   90.00
_cell.angle_beta   90.00
_cell.angle_gamma   90.00
#
_symmetry.space_group_name_H-M   'P 1'
#
loop_
_entity.id
_entity.type
_entity.pdbx_description
1 polymer ?
#
loop_
_entity_poly.entity_id
_entity_poly.type
_entity_poly.pdbx_seq_one_letter_code
_entity_poly.pdbx_strand_id
1 'polypeptide(L)'
;MENVNLLDQKEKVFFAGCLKSLLLSDGKIEDSEVSDLHELTEKLYFDSFDSYLETFEERVKTIETFWEMAEKITDNEVQDLIITSLHEIMLKDHIPDTQNGKLIEKLEHMWA
;
A
#
# COMPACT_ATOMS: atom_id res chain seq x y z
N MET A 1 10.28 4.33 -10.08
CA MET A 1 9.54 5.06 -9.03
C MET A 1 8.61 6.02 -9.72
N GLU A 2 7.43 5.51 -10.00
CA GLU A 2 6.33 6.32 -10.49
C GLU A 2 5.87 7.29 -9.39
N ASN A 3 5.32 8.42 -9.80
CA ASN A 3 4.99 9.49 -8.88
C ASN A 3 3.64 9.22 -8.21
N VAL A 4 3.67 8.63 -7.02
CA VAL A 4 2.48 8.37 -6.19
C VAL A 4 1.70 9.66 -5.82
N ASN A 5 2.27 10.84 -6.09
CA ASN A 5 1.53 12.10 -5.98
C ASN A 5 0.45 12.30 -7.04
N LEU A 6 0.43 11.49 -8.10
CA LEU A 6 -0.63 11.48 -9.10
C LEU A 6 -1.94 10.89 -8.55
N LEU A 7 -1.87 10.08 -7.48
CA LEU A 7 -3.03 9.51 -6.82
C LEU A 7 -3.89 10.61 -6.16
N ASP A 8 -5.20 10.44 -6.25
CA ASP A 8 -6.16 11.28 -5.52
C ASP A 8 -6.14 10.98 -4.01
N GLN A 9 -6.91 11.72 -3.22
CA GLN A 9 -6.91 11.52 -1.77
C GLN A 9 -7.35 10.11 -1.33
N LYS A 10 -8.33 9.51 -2.02
CA LYS A 10 -8.84 8.18 -1.64
C LYS A 10 -7.85 7.10 -2.06
N GLU A 11 -7.24 7.26 -3.21
CA GLU A 11 -6.22 6.37 -3.75
C GLU A 11 -4.95 6.44 -2.89
N LYS A 12 -4.55 7.63 -2.43
CA LYS A 12 -3.46 7.79 -1.45
C LYS A 12 -3.76 7.08 -0.13
N VAL A 13 -4.99 7.19 0.38
CA VAL A 13 -5.43 6.46 1.58
C VAL A 13 -5.32 4.95 1.37
N PHE A 14 -5.81 4.43 0.25
CA PHE A 14 -5.72 3.02 -0.06
C PHE A 14 -4.27 2.54 -0.24
N PHE A 15 -3.46 3.31 -0.96
CA PHE A 15 -2.06 3.00 -1.19
C PHE A 15 -1.26 2.99 0.12
N ALA A 16 -1.51 3.93 1.03
CA ALA A 16 -0.91 3.93 2.36
C ALA A 16 -1.25 2.65 3.15
N GLY A 17 -2.51 2.21 3.05
CA GLY A 17 -2.94 0.92 3.59
C GLY A 17 -2.22 -0.27 2.96
N CYS A 18 -2.04 -0.27 1.64
CA CYS A 18 -1.29 -1.32 0.94
C CYS A 18 0.17 -1.37 1.40
N LEU A 19 0.84 -0.23 1.55
CA LEU A 19 2.21 -0.17 2.07
C LEU A 19 2.31 -0.76 3.48
N LYS A 20 1.37 -0.38 4.37
CA LYS A 20 1.29 -0.96 5.70
C LYS A 20 1.06 -2.47 5.64
N SER A 21 0.12 -2.95 4.84
CA SER A 21 -0.16 -4.39 4.71
C SER A 21 1.00 -5.17 4.08
N LEU A 22 1.78 -4.54 3.19
CA LEU A 22 2.97 -5.12 2.59
C LEU A 22 4.12 -5.26 3.60
N LEU A 23 4.23 -4.35 4.56
CA LEU A 23 5.27 -4.39 5.58
C LEU A 23 4.85 -5.21 6.81
N LEU A 24 3.58 -5.14 7.20
CA LEU A 24 3.04 -5.79 8.41
C LEU A 24 2.38 -7.14 8.09
N SER A 25 3.19 -8.15 7.76
CA SER A 25 2.67 -9.50 7.47
C SER A 25 2.17 -10.25 8.72
N ASP A 26 2.59 -9.88 9.94
CA ASP A 26 2.29 -10.64 11.17
C ASP A 26 1.41 -9.86 12.20
N GLY A 27 0.91 -8.67 11.84
CA GLY A 27 -0.06 -7.93 12.65
C GLY A 27 0.47 -7.34 13.97
N LYS A 28 1.80 -7.34 14.18
CA LYS A 28 2.47 -6.57 15.23
C LYS A 28 3.31 -5.49 14.58
N ILE A 29 3.39 -4.33 15.23
CA ILE A 29 4.29 -3.24 14.85
C ILE A 29 5.46 -3.29 15.83
N GLU A 30 6.63 -3.71 15.34
CA GLU A 30 7.91 -3.56 16.03
C GLU A 30 8.54 -2.22 15.65
N ASP A 31 9.29 -1.59 16.56
CA ASP A 31 9.86 -0.25 16.36
C ASP A 31 10.78 -0.16 15.12
N SER A 32 11.36 -1.28 14.68
CA SER A 32 12.14 -1.37 13.43
C SER A 32 11.26 -1.22 12.18
N GLU A 33 10.03 -1.72 12.21
CA GLU A 33 9.11 -1.71 11.06
C GLU A 33 8.57 -0.29 10.79
N VAL A 34 8.48 0.55 11.82
CA VAL A 34 8.12 1.97 11.69
C VAL A 34 9.23 2.75 11.00
N SER A 35 10.50 2.41 11.27
CA SER A 35 11.64 3.04 10.61
C SER A 35 11.70 2.69 9.12
N ASP A 36 11.45 1.42 8.78
CA ASP A 36 11.42 0.96 7.39
C ASP A 36 10.29 1.64 6.59
N LEU A 37 9.12 1.81 7.21
CA LEU A 37 8.01 2.55 6.61
C LEU A 37 8.35 4.03 6.39
N HIS A 38 9.06 4.67 7.32
CA HIS A 38 9.46 6.06 7.18
C HIS A 38 10.47 6.25 6.04
N GLU A 39 11.51 5.42 5.97
CA GLU A 39 12.48 5.47 4.87
C GLU A 39 11.83 5.22 3.51
N LEU A 40 10.86 4.31 3.45
CA LEU A 40 10.10 4.01 2.25
C LEU A 40 9.28 5.21 1.77
N THR A 41 8.58 5.88 2.68
CA THR A 41 7.71 7.03 2.36
C THR A 41 8.52 8.24 1.92
N GLU A 42 9.71 8.45 2.48
CA GLU A 42 10.66 9.47 2.01
C GLU A 42 11.13 9.18 0.58
N LYS A 43 11.50 7.93 0.27
CA LYS A 43 11.93 7.54 -1.09
C LYS A 43 10.83 7.73 -2.13
N LEU A 44 9.57 7.57 -1.73
CA LEU A 44 8.40 7.76 -2.59
C LEU A 44 7.97 9.22 -2.73
N TYR A 45 8.57 10.15 -1.99
CA TYR A 45 8.07 11.53 -1.84
C TYR A 45 6.58 11.54 -1.50
N PHE A 46 6.15 10.61 -0.64
CA PHE A 46 4.75 10.46 -0.29
C PHE A 46 4.39 11.40 0.85
N ASP A 47 4.10 12.64 0.49
CA ASP A 47 3.73 13.68 1.44
C ASP A 47 2.49 13.27 2.25
N SER A 48 2.54 13.54 3.56
CA SER A 48 1.42 13.30 4.48
C SER A 48 0.97 11.83 4.57
N PHE A 49 1.89 10.88 4.33
CA PHE A 49 1.66 9.45 4.49
C PHE A 49 0.97 9.10 5.81
N ASP A 50 1.46 9.61 6.94
CA ASP A 50 0.90 9.31 8.27
C ASP A 50 -0.58 9.68 8.38
N SER A 51 -0.98 10.82 7.80
CA SER A 51 -2.36 11.28 7.80
C SER A 51 -3.26 10.40 6.92
N TYR A 52 -2.74 9.95 5.77
CA TYR A 52 -3.45 9.01 4.91
C TYR A 52 -3.57 7.63 5.54
N LEU A 53 -2.54 7.20 6.26
CA LEU A 53 -2.55 5.94 6.99
C LEU A 53 -3.55 5.98 8.15
N GLU A 54 -3.57 7.05 8.94
CA GLU A 54 -4.57 7.25 10.01
C GLU A 54 -5.99 7.20 9.43
N THR A 55 -6.22 7.90 8.31
CA THR A 55 -7.51 7.88 7.60
C THR A 55 -7.86 6.47 7.12
N PHE A 56 -6.87 5.72 6.64
CA PHE A 56 -7.06 4.33 6.23
C PHE A 56 -7.47 3.47 7.42
N GLU A 57 -6.77 3.56 8.55
CA GLU A 57 -7.08 2.80 9.76
C GLU A 57 -8.43 3.16 10.37
N GLU A 58 -8.87 4.40 10.26
CA GLU A 58 -10.22 4.82 10.66
C GLU A 58 -11.32 4.17 9.81
N ARG A 59 -11.06 3.98 8.51
CA ARG A 59 -12.05 3.49 7.54
C ARG A 59 -12.04 1.97 7.39
N VAL A 60 -10.85 1.37 7.44
CA VAL A 60 -10.62 -0.05 7.20
C VAL A 60 -10.41 -0.72 8.55
N LYS A 61 -11.49 -1.33 9.06
CA LYS A 61 -11.49 -2.08 10.33
C LYS A 61 -11.44 -3.58 10.13
N THR A 62 -11.77 -4.05 8.93
CA THR A 62 -11.79 -5.46 8.56
C THR A 62 -11.17 -5.68 7.19
N ILE A 63 -10.75 -6.92 6.93
CA ILE A 63 -10.27 -7.33 5.61
C ILE A 63 -11.33 -7.13 4.52
N GLU A 64 -12.62 -7.25 4.84
CA GLU A 64 -13.71 -6.99 3.91
C GLU A 64 -13.74 -5.52 3.50
N THR A 65 -13.66 -4.60 4.47
CA THR A 65 -13.63 -3.15 4.19
C THR A 65 -12.38 -2.71 3.41
N PHE A 66 -11.29 -3.48 3.48
CA PHE A 66 -10.11 -3.26 2.66
C PHE A 66 -10.41 -3.54 1.19
N TRP A 67 -10.96 -4.72 0.90
CA TRP A 67 -11.30 -5.13 -0.46
C TRP A 67 -12.42 -4.28 -1.06
N GLU A 68 -13.41 -3.86 -0.27
CA GLU A 68 -14.42 -2.89 -0.72
C GLU A 68 -13.81 -1.52 -1.11
N MET A 69 -12.69 -1.15 -0.52
CA MET A 69 -11.97 0.07 -0.90
C MET A 69 -11.17 -0.15 -2.19
N ALA A 70 -10.55 -1.33 -2.35
CA ALA A 70 -9.85 -1.73 -3.57
C ALA A 70 -10.80 -1.78 -4.79
N GLU A 71 -12.02 -2.30 -4.62
CA GLU A 71 -13.05 -2.36 -5.67
C GLU A 71 -13.53 -0.97 -6.13
N LYS A 72 -13.37 0.06 -5.30
CA LYS A 72 -13.76 1.45 -5.63
C LYS A 72 -12.72 2.17 -6.49
N ILE A 73 -11.52 1.62 -6.62
CA ILE A 73 -10.49 2.13 -7.53
C ILE A 73 -10.79 1.51 -8.88
N THR A 74 -11.35 2.30 -9.80
CA THR A 74 -11.81 1.82 -11.12
C THR A 74 -10.97 2.34 -12.28
N ASP A 75 -10.02 3.24 -12.01
CA ASP A 75 -9.13 3.79 -13.03
C ASP A 75 -7.93 2.85 -13.22
N ASN A 76 -7.80 2.29 -14.42
CA ASN A 76 -6.75 1.32 -14.73
C ASN A 76 -5.35 1.92 -14.62
N GLU A 77 -5.16 3.21 -14.96
CA GLU A 77 -3.85 3.85 -14.84
C GLU A 77 -3.44 3.97 -13.36
N VAL A 78 -4.42 4.21 -12.49
CA VAL A 78 -4.22 4.26 -11.02
C VAL A 78 -3.94 2.86 -10.46
N GLN A 79 -4.68 1.85 -10.89
CA GLN A 79 -4.46 0.46 -10.49
C GLN A 79 -3.05 0.00 -10.86
N ASP A 80 -2.64 0.22 -12.11
CA ASP A 80 -1.31 -0.13 -12.61
C ASP A 80 -0.20 0.62 -11.84
N LEU A 81 -0.41 1.89 -11.53
CA LEU A 81 0.50 2.71 -10.73
C LEU A 81 0.68 2.13 -9.32
N ILE A 82 -0.42 1.71 -8.67
CA ILE A 82 -0.38 1.11 -7.33
C ILE A 82 0.37 -0.23 -7.38
N ILE A 83 0.02 -1.13 -8.30
CA ILE A 83 0.66 -2.45 -8.44
C ILE A 83 2.15 -2.30 -8.72
N THR A 84 2.52 -1.48 -9.69
CA THR A 84 3.92 -1.26 -10.08
C THR A 84 4.72 -0.69 -8.92
N SER A 85 4.14 0.25 -8.18
CA SER A 85 4.77 0.81 -6.97
C SER A 85 4.99 -0.26 -5.90
N LEU A 86 4.00 -1.11 -5.62
CA LEU A 86 4.13 -2.19 -4.63
C LEU A 86 5.21 -3.21 -5.02
N HIS A 87 5.29 -3.59 -6.30
CA HIS A 87 6.35 -4.47 -6.82
C HIS A 87 7.73 -3.85 -6.70
N GLU A 88 7.89 -2.57 -7.07
CA GLU A 88 9.17 -1.86 -6.92
C GLU A 88 9.67 -1.87 -5.47
N ILE A 89 8.75 -1.72 -4.52
CA ILE A 89 9.05 -1.67 -3.08
C ILE A 89 9.45 -3.04 -2.57
N MET A 90 8.68 -4.08 -2.91
CA MET A 90 8.99 -5.45 -2.53
C MET A 90 10.39 -5.88 -3.02
N LEU A 91 10.75 -5.49 -4.25
CA LEU A 91 12.06 -5.78 -4.84
C LEU A 91 13.20 -4.99 -4.18
N LYS A 92 12.99 -3.69 -3.87
CA LYS A 92 14.03 -2.81 -3.32
C LYS A 92 14.34 -3.12 -1.86
N ASP A 93 13.31 -3.30 -1.05
CA ASP A 93 13.46 -3.48 0.40
C ASP A 93 13.68 -4.96 0.80
N HIS A 94 13.93 -5.84 -0.18
CA HIS A 94 14.18 -7.27 0.00
C HIS A 94 13.09 -7.96 0.84
N ILE A 95 11.85 -7.46 0.71
CA ILE A 95 10.71 -7.97 1.44
C ILE A 95 10.46 -9.41 0.93
N PRO A 96 10.53 -10.43 1.81
CA PRO A 96 10.39 -11.82 1.38
C PRO A 96 9.04 -12.08 0.71
N ASP A 97 9.09 -12.74 -0.44
CA ASP A 97 7.94 -13.08 -1.30
C ASP A 97 6.94 -14.05 -0.64
N THR A 98 7.22 -14.56 0.56
CA THR A 98 6.54 -15.73 1.12
C THR A 98 5.14 -15.45 1.69
N GLN A 99 4.79 -14.21 1.97
CA GLN A 99 3.43 -13.80 2.37
C GLN A 99 2.91 -12.54 1.66
N ASN A 100 3.79 -11.59 1.35
CA ASN A 100 3.43 -10.28 0.80
C ASN A 100 3.10 -10.30 -0.70
N GLY A 101 3.65 -11.26 -1.45
CA GLY A 101 3.26 -11.50 -2.84
C GLY A 101 1.75 -11.78 -2.99
N LYS A 102 1.10 -12.36 -1.96
CA LYS A 102 -0.34 -12.65 -1.99
C LYS A 102 -1.23 -11.40 -1.99
N LEU A 103 -0.75 -10.27 -1.46
CA LEU A 103 -1.51 -9.02 -1.51
C LEU A 103 -1.53 -8.51 -2.96
N ILE A 104 -0.36 -8.44 -3.57
CA ILE A 104 -0.19 -7.92 -4.93
C ILE A 104 -0.90 -8.84 -5.93
N GLU A 105 -0.70 -10.16 -5.85
CA GLU A 105 -1.40 -11.14 -6.70
C GLU A 105 -2.94 -11.03 -6.61
N LYS A 106 -3.47 -10.77 -5.41
CA LYS A 106 -4.92 -10.60 -5.24
C LYS A 106 -5.42 -9.30 -5.85
N LEU A 107 -4.66 -8.21 -5.74
CA LEU A 107 -5.01 -6.94 -6.37
C LEU A 107 -4.95 -7.08 -7.90
N GLU A 108 -3.91 -7.72 -8.44
CA GLU A 108 -3.79 -8.03 -9.86
C GLU A 108 -4.97 -8.89 -10.35
N HIS A 109 -5.38 -9.91 -9.60
CA HIS A 109 -6.53 -10.74 -9.96
C HIS A 109 -7.86 -9.98 -9.90
N MET A 110 -8.00 -9.04 -8.97
CA MET A 110 -9.21 -8.22 -8.80
C MET A 110 -9.35 -7.15 -9.90
N TRP A 111 -8.23 -6.61 -10.37
CA TRP A 111 -8.18 -5.50 -11.32
C TRP A 111 -7.95 -5.93 -12.79
N ALA A 112 -7.74 -7.23 -13.03
CA ALA A 112 -7.70 -7.84 -14.37
C ALA A 112 -9.07 -7.89 -15.06
#